data_AF-A0A067NNX4-F1
#
_entry.id   AF-A0A067NNX4-F1
#
_cell.length_a   1.000
_cell.length_b   1.000
_cell.length_c   1.000
_cell.angle_alpha   90.00
_cell.angle_beta   90.00
_cell.angle_gamma   90.00
#
_symmetry.space_group_name_H-M   'P 1'
#
loop_
_entity.id
_entity.type
_entity.pdbx_description
1 polymer ?
#
loop_
_entity_poly.entity_id
_entity_poly.type
_entity_poly.pdbx_seq_one_letter_code
_entity_poly.pdbx_strand_id
1 'polypeptide(L)'
;MAPNPLTPAEILKVTRASINILNVLRYDFCVFGSAACNYYGMNSRVAQDVDILVLAWKVHEEWLKEEFVQRNRHFYRVDSVKPEATYTVLWYQLPGGRRCKVDLLHFGVIGISGMPPDIAYFVQSPRFREIPLLPLIPLLFLKLIGWRKRAKSILWHWRKKVPNDEEDILNLLEIAISRPDIGRLSSAPWITTAFRRRARLQISRFVQKYPDSIAKWRVIGFRFSRRRVCYESIMPEVYGE
;
A
#
# COMPACT_ATOMS: atom_id res chain seq x y z
N MET A 1 11.20 -22.76 14.52
CA MET A 1 11.96 -21.52 14.25
C MET A 1 11.09 -20.60 13.42
N ALA A 2 11.00 -19.30 13.72
CA ALA A 2 10.38 -18.36 12.79
C ALA A 2 11.20 -18.35 11.49
N PRO A 3 10.56 -18.36 10.31
CA PRO A 3 11.31 -18.29 9.06
C PRO A 3 12.15 -17.02 9.04
N ASN A 4 13.41 -17.12 8.60
CA ASN A 4 14.27 -15.95 8.44
C ASN A 4 13.56 -14.90 7.59
N PRO A 5 13.62 -13.61 7.98
CA PRO A 5 12.99 -12.54 7.22
C PRO A 5 13.55 -12.49 5.80
N LEU A 6 12.69 -12.10 4.85
CA LEU A 6 13.10 -11.91 3.47
C LEU A 6 14.14 -10.79 3.37
N THR A 7 15.05 -10.93 2.41
CA THR A 7 16.06 -9.90 2.09
C THR A 7 15.56 -8.92 1.03
N PRO A 8 16.12 -7.70 0.94
CA PRO A 8 15.74 -6.74 -0.10
C PRO A 8 15.96 -7.26 -1.53
N ALA A 9 17.00 -8.08 -1.74
CA ALA A 9 17.29 -8.69 -3.03
C ALA A 9 16.21 -9.69 -3.45
N GLU A 10 15.60 -10.39 -2.49
CA GLU A 10 14.53 -11.35 -2.76
C GLU A 10 13.21 -10.67 -3.06
N ILE A 11 12.86 -9.63 -2.30
CA ILE A 11 11.68 -8.80 -2.62
C ILE A 11 11.82 -8.19 -4.02
N LEU A 12 13.01 -7.71 -4.37
CA LEU A 12 13.30 -7.23 -5.73
C LEU A 12 13.17 -8.33 -6.79
N LYS A 13 13.67 -9.54 -6.51
CA LYS A 13 13.54 -10.69 -7.42
C LYS A 13 12.08 -11.04 -7.67
N VAL A 14 11.28 -11.15 -6.60
CA VAL A 14 9.84 -11.48 -6.68
C VAL A 14 9.11 -10.38 -7.42
N THR A 15 9.38 -9.11 -7.11
CA THR A 15 8.80 -7.96 -7.80
C THR A 15 9.09 -8.00 -9.30
N ARG A 16 10.35 -8.19 -9.70
CA ARG A 16 10.71 -8.28 -11.13
C ARG A 16 10.05 -9.48 -11.83
N ALA A 17 9.94 -10.62 -11.16
CA ALA A 17 9.23 -11.78 -11.69
C ALA A 17 7.74 -11.48 -11.95
N SER A 18 7.07 -10.80 -11.01
CA SER A 18 5.68 -10.37 -11.17
C SER A 18 5.50 -9.34 -12.28
N ILE A 19 6.38 -8.35 -12.35
CA ILE A 19 6.41 -7.30 -13.39
C ILE A 19 6.50 -7.92 -14.79
N ASN A 20 7.42 -8.88 -14.97
CA ASN A 20 7.61 -9.52 -16.26
C ASN A 20 6.34 -10.21 -16.75
N ILE A 21 5.62 -10.89 -15.86
CA ILE A 21 4.36 -11.56 -16.21
C ILE A 21 3.28 -10.55 -16.58
N LEU A 22 3.11 -9.50 -15.78
CA LEU A 22 2.09 -8.47 -16.06
C LEU A 22 2.37 -7.70 -17.35
N ASN A 23 3.65 -7.43 -17.66
CA ASN A 23 4.05 -6.83 -18.93
C ASN A 23 3.69 -7.73 -20.12
N VAL A 24 3.93 -9.05 -20.03
CA VAL A 24 3.53 -10.02 -21.07
C VAL A 24 2.01 -10.06 -21.25
N LEU A 25 1.27 -9.97 -20.14
CA LEU A 25 -0.20 -9.93 -20.15
C LEU A 25 -0.77 -8.55 -20.54
N ARG A 26 0.10 -7.55 -20.80
CA ARG A 26 -0.27 -6.17 -21.18
C ARG A 26 -1.21 -5.49 -20.17
N TYR A 27 -1.00 -5.78 -18.88
CA TYR A 27 -1.65 -5.01 -17.83
C TYR A 27 -0.83 -3.77 -17.50
N ASP A 28 -1.52 -2.65 -17.31
CA ASP A 28 -0.99 -1.52 -16.55
C ASP A 28 -1.06 -1.86 -15.06
N PHE A 29 -0.01 -1.57 -14.31
CA PHE A 29 0.05 -1.85 -12.88
C PHE A 29 1.04 -0.93 -12.16
N CYS A 30 0.95 -0.91 -10.84
CA CYS A 30 1.97 -0.31 -9.99
C CYS A 30 2.17 -1.12 -8.70
N VAL A 31 3.40 -1.15 -8.21
CA VAL A 31 3.75 -1.72 -6.91
C VAL A 31 3.35 -0.72 -5.84
N PHE A 32 2.68 -1.19 -4.80
CA PHE A 32 2.31 -0.40 -3.63
C PHE A 32 2.72 -1.15 -2.35
N GLY A 33 2.18 -0.71 -1.20
CA GLY A 33 2.42 -1.41 0.06
C GLY A 33 3.85 -1.27 0.57
N SER A 34 4.33 -2.26 1.31
CA SER A 34 5.63 -2.18 2.00
C SER A 34 6.81 -2.22 1.03
N ALA A 35 6.72 -3.02 -0.04
CA ALA A 35 7.75 -3.10 -1.06
C ALA A 35 7.97 -1.73 -1.74
N ALA A 36 6.87 -1.04 -2.10
CA ALA A 36 6.97 0.32 -2.63
C ALA A 36 7.62 1.30 -1.65
N CYS A 37 7.29 1.23 -0.35
CA CYS A 37 7.97 2.07 0.66
C CYS A 37 9.50 1.85 0.63
N ASN A 38 9.95 0.60 0.56
CA ASN A 38 11.37 0.29 0.46
C ASN A 38 11.99 0.86 -0.82
N TYR A 39 11.30 0.78 -1.97
CA TYR A 39 11.80 1.33 -3.23
C TYR A 39 11.86 2.86 -3.25
N TYR A 40 11.02 3.53 -2.48
CA TYR A 40 11.13 4.98 -2.23
C TYR A 40 12.30 5.37 -1.31
N GLY A 41 13.00 4.40 -0.70
CA GLY A 41 14.17 4.64 0.14
C GLY A 41 13.95 4.37 1.63
N MET A 42 12.82 3.81 2.03
CA MET A 42 12.60 3.39 3.42
C MET A 42 13.48 2.18 3.74
N ASN A 43 14.35 2.30 4.76
CA ASN A 43 15.30 1.25 5.14
C ASN A 43 15.10 0.72 6.57
N SER A 44 14.05 1.14 7.27
CA SER A 44 13.81 0.74 8.66
C SER A 44 13.46 -0.74 8.82
N ARG A 45 12.90 -1.36 7.77
CA ARG A 45 12.59 -2.79 7.73
C ARG A 45 12.50 -3.28 6.28
N VAL A 46 12.62 -4.59 6.09
CA VAL A 46 12.39 -5.22 4.77
C VAL A 46 10.91 -5.63 4.63
N ALA A 47 10.32 -5.32 3.48
CA ALA A 47 9.00 -5.85 3.10
C ALA A 47 8.98 -7.38 3.16
N GLN A 48 7.82 -7.96 3.46
CA GLN A 48 7.64 -9.41 3.57
C GLN A 48 6.73 -9.96 2.46
N ASP A 49 6.14 -9.07 1.69
CA ASP A 49 5.18 -9.29 0.62
C ASP A 49 5.40 -8.27 -0.50
N VAL A 50 4.94 -8.61 -1.70
CA VAL A 50 4.87 -7.71 -2.85
C VAL A 50 3.40 -7.44 -3.15
N ASP A 51 2.96 -6.21 -2.91
CA ASP A 51 1.61 -5.77 -3.22
C ASP A 51 1.60 -5.06 -4.59
N ILE A 52 0.77 -5.51 -5.52
CA ILE A 52 0.63 -4.94 -6.86
C ILE A 52 -0.81 -4.51 -7.09
N LEU A 53 -0.99 -3.26 -7.51
CA LEU A 53 -2.26 -2.72 -7.96
C LEU A 53 -2.30 -2.80 -9.49
N VAL A 54 -3.12 -3.69 -10.01
CA VAL A 54 -3.45 -3.78 -11.43
C VAL A 54 -4.43 -2.66 -11.77
N LEU A 55 -4.05 -1.81 -12.72
CA LEU A 55 -4.77 -0.59 -13.11
C LEU A 55 -5.89 -0.92 -14.11
N ALA A 56 -6.69 -1.93 -13.80
CA ALA A 56 -7.86 -2.35 -14.56
C ALA A 56 -9.10 -2.44 -13.66
N TRP A 57 -10.26 -2.07 -14.18
CA TRP A 57 -11.51 -2.02 -13.41
C TRP A 57 -12.06 -3.41 -13.08
N LYS A 58 -11.95 -4.33 -14.03
CA LYS A 58 -12.42 -5.72 -13.89
C LYS A 58 -11.25 -6.64 -14.17
N VAL A 59 -10.76 -7.29 -13.12
CA VAL A 59 -9.73 -8.33 -13.18
C VAL A 59 -10.28 -9.54 -12.45
N HIS A 60 -10.28 -10.69 -13.12
CA HIS A 60 -10.61 -11.95 -12.44
C HIS A 60 -9.37 -12.41 -11.67
N GLU A 61 -9.28 -12.04 -10.39
CA GLU A 61 -8.06 -12.24 -9.59
C GLU A 61 -7.54 -13.68 -9.61
N GLU A 62 -8.41 -14.68 -9.48
CA GLU A 62 -8.01 -16.09 -9.50
C GLU A 62 -7.49 -16.54 -10.87
N TRP A 63 -8.02 -15.98 -11.95
CA TRP A 63 -7.51 -16.26 -13.29
C TRP A 63 -6.13 -15.62 -13.47
N LEU A 64 -5.94 -14.39 -13.00
CA LEU A 64 -4.65 -13.73 -13.05
C LEU A 64 -3.58 -14.49 -12.23
N LYS A 65 -3.95 -15.03 -11.06
CA LYS A 65 -3.05 -15.89 -10.28
C LYS A 65 -2.70 -17.18 -11.02
N GLU A 66 -3.65 -17.76 -11.76
CA GLU A 66 -3.40 -18.93 -12.59
C GLU A 66 -2.41 -18.63 -13.72
N GLU A 67 -2.54 -17.48 -14.41
CA GLU A 67 -1.58 -17.06 -15.44
C GLU A 67 -0.15 -16.90 -14.87
N PHE A 68 -0.02 -16.45 -13.62
CA PHE A 68 1.27 -16.35 -12.94
C PHE A 68 1.92 -17.73 -12.75
N VAL A 69 1.15 -18.72 -12.27
CA VAL A 69 1.62 -20.10 -12.07
C VAL A 69 2.01 -20.74 -13.40
N GLN A 70 1.18 -20.57 -14.44
CA GLN A 70 1.43 -21.15 -15.75
C GLN A 70 2.69 -20.59 -16.42
N ARG A 71 3.00 -19.31 -16.22
CA ARG A 71 4.13 -18.63 -16.88
C ARG A 71 5.44 -18.77 -16.14
N ASN A 72 5.40 -19.06 -14.85
CA ASN A 72 6.61 -19.18 -14.05
C ASN A 72 6.40 -20.16 -12.90
N ARG A 73 7.08 -21.31 -13.01
CA ARG A 73 7.05 -22.44 -12.06
C ARG A 73 7.42 -22.10 -10.62
N HIS A 74 8.00 -20.92 -10.37
CA HIS A 74 8.26 -20.47 -9.00
C HIS A 74 7.01 -19.90 -8.33
N PHE A 75 6.00 -19.48 -9.10
CA PHE A 75 4.72 -19.11 -8.54
C PHE A 75 3.85 -20.33 -8.28
N TYR A 76 3.11 -20.30 -7.17
CA TYR A 76 2.14 -21.32 -6.81
C TYR A 76 1.01 -20.72 -5.98
N ARG A 77 -0.16 -21.36 -6.03
CA ARG A 77 -1.35 -20.98 -5.27
C ARG A 77 -1.46 -21.84 -4.01
N VAL A 78 -1.96 -21.24 -2.93
CA VAL A 78 -2.27 -21.93 -1.68
C VAL A 78 -3.67 -21.51 -1.25
N ASP A 79 -4.51 -22.45 -0.86
CA ASP A 79 -5.86 -22.15 -0.39
C ASP A 79 -5.83 -21.21 0.83
N SER A 80 -6.82 -20.32 0.90
CA SER A 80 -6.97 -19.45 2.04
C SER A 80 -7.27 -20.27 3.30
N VAL A 81 -6.65 -19.89 4.42
CA VAL A 81 -6.89 -20.53 5.74
C VAL A 81 -8.32 -20.27 6.24
N LYS A 82 -9.06 -19.34 5.63
CA LYS A 82 -10.46 -19.08 5.97
C LYS A 82 -11.34 -20.16 5.33
N PRO A 83 -12.10 -20.95 6.13
CA PRO A 83 -12.87 -22.08 5.62
C PRO A 83 -13.85 -21.76 4.48
N GLU A 84 -14.37 -20.53 4.43
CA GLU A 84 -15.36 -20.08 3.43
C GLU A 84 -14.76 -19.21 2.31
N ALA A 85 -13.44 -19.01 2.30
CA ALA A 85 -12.82 -18.18 1.29
C ALA A 85 -12.69 -18.94 -0.04
N THR A 86 -13.31 -18.39 -1.08
CA THR A 86 -13.20 -18.89 -2.46
C THR A 86 -11.93 -18.42 -3.18
N TYR A 87 -11.06 -17.67 -2.49
CA TYR A 87 -9.83 -17.12 -3.06
C TYR A 87 -8.59 -17.90 -2.61
N THR A 88 -7.59 -17.96 -3.48
CA THR A 88 -6.27 -18.50 -3.18
C THR A 88 -5.26 -17.40 -2.90
N VAL A 89 -4.17 -17.73 -2.22
CA VAL A 89 -3.03 -16.84 -1.99
C VAL A 89 -1.93 -17.21 -2.98
N LEU A 90 -1.41 -16.20 -3.69
CA LEU A 90 -0.29 -16.37 -4.60
C LEU A 90 1.04 -16.24 -3.85
N TRP A 91 1.90 -17.23 -4.01
CA TRP A 91 3.23 -17.27 -3.41
C TRP A 91 4.29 -17.44 -4.49
N TYR A 92 5.47 -16.89 -4.24
CA TYR A 92 6.68 -17.10 -5.03
C TYR A 92 7.71 -17.89 -4.22
N GLN A 93 8.17 -19.01 -4.77
CA GLN A 93 9.17 -19.88 -4.17
C GLN A 93 10.58 -19.30 -4.34
N LEU A 94 11.25 -19.06 -3.21
CA LEU A 94 12.64 -18.61 -3.13
C LEU A 94 13.57 -19.79 -2.75
N PRO A 95 14.88 -19.67 -3.02
CA PRO A 95 15.87 -20.66 -2.59
C PRO A 95 15.86 -20.88 -1.07
N GLY A 96 16.13 -22.11 -0.65
CA GLY A 96 16.17 -22.52 0.76
C GLY A 96 14.78 -22.65 1.40
N GLY A 97 13.76 -23.04 0.62
CA GLY A 97 12.39 -23.27 1.12
C GLY A 97 11.64 -22.00 1.54
N ARG A 98 12.21 -20.82 1.30
CA ARG A 98 11.58 -19.52 1.63
C ARG A 98 10.54 -19.16 0.58
N ARG A 99 9.59 -18.31 0.96
CA ARG A 99 8.50 -17.90 0.07
C ARG A 99 8.13 -16.44 0.31
N CYS A 100 7.73 -15.76 -0.76
CA CYS A 100 7.24 -14.39 -0.70
C CYS A 100 5.80 -14.35 -1.21
N LYS A 101 4.92 -13.71 -0.44
CA LYS A 101 3.52 -13.53 -0.85
C LYS A 101 3.43 -12.43 -1.91
N VAL A 102 2.61 -12.65 -2.93
CA VAL A 102 2.26 -11.63 -3.91
C VAL A 102 0.76 -11.37 -3.84
N ASP A 103 0.39 -10.15 -3.49
CA ASP A 103 -1.00 -9.70 -3.44
C ASP A 103 -1.30 -8.91 -4.71
N LEU A 104 -2.24 -9.41 -5.52
CA LEU A 104 -2.73 -8.75 -6.72
C LEU A 104 -4.08 -8.11 -6.40
N LEU A 105 -4.12 -6.78 -6.34
CA LEU A 105 -5.35 -6.03 -6.13
C LEU A 105 -5.71 -5.25 -7.40
N HIS A 106 -6.99 -4.93 -7.57
CA HIS A 106 -7.47 -4.08 -8.65
C HIS A 106 -8.22 -2.85 -8.11
N PHE A 107 -8.45 -1.84 -8.96
CA PHE A 107 -8.99 -0.53 -8.55
C PHE A 107 -10.26 -0.61 -7.70
N GLY A 108 -11.19 -1.50 -8.06
CA GLY A 108 -12.47 -1.67 -7.38
C GLY A 108 -12.34 -2.02 -5.90
N VAL A 109 -11.30 -2.77 -5.53
CA VAL A 109 -11.12 -3.30 -4.17
C VAL A 109 -10.50 -2.27 -3.22
N ILE A 110 -9.58 -1.43 -3.70
CA ILE A 110 -8.89 -0.46 -2.85
C ILE A 110 -9.74 0.80 -2.62
N GLY A 111 -10.84 0.96 -3.37
CA GLY A 111 -11.73 2.12 -3.24
C GLY A 111 -11.03 3.42 -3.61
N ILE A 112 -10.09 3.34 -4.56
CA ILE A 112 -9.50 4.48 -5.26
C ILE A 112 -10.18 4.57 -6.61
N SER A 113 -11.08 5.54 -6.77
CA SER A 113 -11.71 5.87 -8.05
C SER A 113 -10.99 7.04 -8.71
N GLY A 114 -11.01 7.08 -10.04
CA GLY A 114 -10.53 8.22 -10.83
C GLY A 114 -9.01 8.34 -10.93
N MET A 115 -8.26 7.25 -10.77
CA MET A 115 -6.83 7.23 -11.08
C MET A 115 -6.61 7.28 -12.61
N PRO A 116 -5.73 8.17 -13.10
CA PRO A 116 -5.26 8.11 -14.47
C PRO A 116 -4.65 6.74 -14.79
N PRO A 117 -4.75 6.27 -16.04
CA PRO A 117 -4.12 5.00 -16.44
C PRO A 117 -2.58 5.05 -16.35
N ASP A 118 -1.98 6.20 -16.66
CA ASP A 118 -0.52 6.40 -16.62
C ASP A 118 -0.06 7.03 -15.29
N ILE A 119 -0.36 6.34 -14.18
CA ILE A 119 -0.10 6.87 -12.84
C ILE A 119 1.16 6.31 -12.19
N ALA A 120 1.83 5.38 -12.85
CA ALA A 120 3.05 4.79 -12.33
C ALA A 120 4.13 5.86 -12.15
N TYR A 121 4.76 5.84 -10.98
CA TYR A 121 5.95 6.64 -10.70
C TYR A 121 7.19 5.75 -10.76
N PHE A 122 8.21 6.20 -11.48
CA PHE A 122 9.49 5.52 -11.55
C PHE A 122 10.55 6.30 -10.78
N VAL A 123 11.14 5.66 -9.77
CA VAL A 123 12.24 6.26 -9.00
C VAL A 123 13.50 6.38 -9.85
N GLN A 124 14.23 7.48 -9.68
CA GLN A 124 15.55 7.71 -10.29
C GLN A 124 16.66 6.96 -9.54
N SER A 125 16.50 5.63 -9.43
CA SER A 125 17.50 4.73 -8.88
C SER A 125 17.84 3.67 -9.92
N PRO A 126 19.12 3.48 -10.30
CA PRO A 126 19.49 2.45 -11.27
C PRO A 126 18.99 1.05 -10.90
N ARG A 127 18.87 0.78 -9.60
CA ARG A 127 18.39 -0.51 -9.07
C ARG A 127 16.89 -0.73 -9.29
N PHE A 128 16.09 0.33 -9.33
CA PHE A 128 14.63 0.28 -9.27
C PHE A 128 13.93 1.00 -10.44
N ARG A 129 14.68 1.46 -11.44
CA ARG A 129 14.17 2.32 -12.54
C ARG A 129 13.04 1.71 -13.37
N GLU A 130 12.89 0.37 -13.35
CA GLU A 130 11.90 -0.38 -14.14
C GLU A 130 10.69 -0.82 -13.29
N ILE A 131 10.64 -0.41 -12.03
CA ILE A 131 9.56 -0.78 -11.11
C ILE A 131 8.53 0.36 -11.10
N PRO A 132 7.35 0.18 -11.70
CA PRO A 132 6.30 1.18 -11.61
C PRO A 132 5.78 1.20 -10.17
N LEU A 133 5.94 2.32 -9.47
CA LEU A 133 5.45 2.50 -8.10
C LEU A 133 4.15 3.28 -8.10
N LEU A 134 3.28 3.00 -7.14
CA LEU A 134 2.19 3.91 -6.83
C LEU A 134 2.80 5.25 -6.37
N PRO A 135 2.31 6.43 -6.84
CA PRO A 135 2.90 7.70 -6.43
C PRO A 135 2.92 7.89 -4.91
N LEU A 136 3.87 8.69 -4.44
CA LEU A 136 4.19 8.75 -3.00
C LEU A 136 3.00 9.20 -2.14
N ILE A 137 2.26 10.23 -2.56
CA ILE A 137 1.08 10.73 -1.83
C ILE A 137 -0.05 9.69 -1.72
N PRO A 138 -0.55 9.06 -2.81
CA PRO A 138 -1.57 8.03 -2.69
C PRO A 138 -1.06 6.80 -1.92
N LEU A 139 0.23 6.43 -2.02
CA LEU A 139 0.82 5.37 -1.20
C LEU A 139 0.73 5.71 0.30
N LEU A 140 1.11 6.94 0.69
CA LEU A 140 0.99 7.42 2.07
C LEU A 140 -0.46 7.40 2.57
N PHE A 141 -1.42 7.79 1.72
CA PHE A 141 -2.85 7.72 2.06
C PHE A 141 -3.34 6.30 2.28
N LEU A 142 -2.90 5.35 1.46
CA LEU A 142 -3.24 3.94 1.63
C LEU A 142 -2.67 3.37 2.92
N LYS A 143 -1.44 3.75 3.30
CA LYS A 143 -0.85 3.37 4.59
C LYS A 143 -1.67 3.90 5.76
N LEU A 144 -2.09 5.17 5.74
CA LEU A 144 -2.97 5.76 6.76
C LEU A 144 -4.32 5.04 6.89
N ILE A 145 -4.95 4.71 5.76
CA ILE A 145 -6.25 4.02 5.76
C ILE A 145 -6.08 2.58 6.29
N GLY A 146 -5.02 1.89 5.84
CA GLY A 146 -4.66 0.55 6.31
C GLY A 146 -4.38 0.51 7.81
N TRP A 147 -3.59 1.46 8.30
CA TRP A 147 -3.30 1.67 9.71
C TRP A 147 -4.58 1.79 10.53
N ARG A 148 -5.51 2.67 10.14
CA ARG A 148 -6.76 2.83 10.89
C ARG A 148 -7.59 1.56 10.89
N LYS A 149 -7.73 0.89 9.73
CA LYS A 149 -8.49 -0.36 9.61
C LYS A 149 -7.91 -1.44 10.53
N ARG A 150 -6.58 -1.56 10.58
CA ARG A 150 -5.89 -2.51 11.45
C ARG A 150 -5.98 -2.14 12.93
N ALA A 151 -5.83 -0.87 13.28
CA ALA A 151 -5.94 -0.39 14.66
C ALA A 151 -7.33 -0.63 15.26
N LYS A 152 -8.39 -0.60 14.45
CA LYS A 152 -9.78 -0.91 14.87
C LYS A 152 -10.13 -2.41 14.84
N SER A 153 -9.27 -3.26 14.28
CA SER A 153 -9.61 -4.66 14.05
C SER A 153 -9.65 -5.45 15.35
N ILE A 154 -10.68 -6.28 15.54
CA ILE A 154 -10.72 -7.26 16.64
C ILE A 154 -9.66 -8.36 16.44
N LEU A 155 -9.31 -8.66 15.17
CA LEU A 155 -8.36 -9.71 14.81
C LEU A 155 -6.95 -9.33 15.27
N TRP A 156 -6.38 -10.11 16.19
CA TRP A 156 -5.06 -9.84 16.78
C TRP A 156 -3.95 -9.73 15.72
N HIS A 157 -3.98 -10.58 14.70
CA HIS A 157 -2.95 -10.63 13.66
C HIS A 157 -2.99 -9.41 12.73
N TRP A 158 -4.14 -8.71 12.64
CA TRP A 158 -4.23 -7.41 11.99
C TRP A 158 -3.63 -6.31 12.88
N ARG A 159 -3.94 -6.32 14.17
CA ARG A 159 -3.40 -5.34 15.13
C ARG A 159 -1.88 -5.45 15.27
N LYS A 160 -1.31 -6.65 15.18
CA LYS A 160 0.15 -6.88 15.22
C LYS A 160 0.90 -6.12 14.10
N LYS A 161 0.23 -5.76 13.01
CA LYS A 161 0.82 -4.97 11.91
C LYS A 161 0.78 -3.45 12.14
N VAL A 162 0.08 -2.96 13.16
CA VAL A 162 -0.06 -1.52 13.45
C VAL A 162 1.27 -0.81 13.68
N PRO A 163 2.22 -1.35 14.48
CA PRO A 163 3.52 -0.69 14.66
C PRO A 163 4.28 -0.50 13.34
N ASN A 164 4.25 -1.50 12.45
CA ASN A 164 4.88 -1.40 11.13
C ASN A 164 4.22 -0.31 10.28
N ASP A 165 2.90 -0.14 10.36
CA ASP A 165 2.24 0.95 9.62
C ASP A 165 2.62 2.33 10.15
N GLU A 166 2.72 2.46 11.47
CA GLU A 166 3.08 3.72 12.12
C GLU A 166 4.49 4.15 11.71
N GLU A 167 5.42 3.20 11.74
CA GLU A 167 6.78 3.39 11.25
C GLU A 167 6.80 3.71 9.75
N ASP A 168 6.07 2.97 8.92
CA ASP A 168 5.99 3.22 7.48
C ASP A 168 5.44 4.64 7.19
N ILE A 169 4.38 5.07 7.89
CA ILE A 169 3.79 6.41 7.73
C ILE A 169 4.80 7.50 8.09
N LEU A 170 5.50 7.36 9.20
CA LEU A 170 6.51 8.33 9.64
C LEU A 170 7.69 8.41 8.67
N ASN A 171 8.19 7.27 8.17
CA ASN A 171 9.26 7.25 7.18
C ASN A 171 8.82 7.83 5.83
N LEU A 172 7.63 7.48 5.35
CA LEU A 172 7.08 8.05 4.12
C LEU A 172 6.88 9.57 4.22
N LEU A 173 6.55 10.08 5.41
CA LEU A 173 6.50 11.53 5.65
C LEU A 173 7.87 12.19 5.48
N GLU A 174 8.94 11.60 6.02
CA GLU A 174 10.31 12.12 5.81
C GLU A 174 10.69 12.12 4.33
N ILE A 175 10.38 11.03 3.63
CA ILE A 175 10.63 10.94 2.18
C ILE A 175 9.82 12.02 1.45
N ALA A 176 8.55 12.22 1.80
CA ALA A 176 7.71 13.22 1.18
C ALA A 176 8.20 14.66 1.41
N ILE A 177 8.80 14.95 2.56
CA ILE A 177 9.41 16.25 2.86
C ILE A 177 10.70 16.45 2.06
N SER A 178 11.57 15.44 2.04
CA SER A 178 12.86 15.49 1.33
C SER A 178 12.72 15.49 -0.20
N ARG A 179 11.57 15.04 -0.72
CA ARG A 179 11.26 14.96 -2.15
C ARG A 179 10.03 15.80 -2.51
N PRO A 180 10.11 17.14 -2.47
CA PRO A 180 8.97 18.02 -2.70
C PRO A 180 8.38 17.91 -4.11
N ASP A 181 9.15 17.40 -5.09
CA ASP A 181 8.72 17.12 -6.46
C ASP A 181 7.59 16.09 -6.51
N ILE A 182 7.62 15.08 -5.63
CA ILE A 182 6.64 13.98 -5.61
C ILE A 182 5.85 13.88 -4.30
N GLY A 183 6.36 14.50 -3.23
CA GLY A 183 5.86 14.37 -1.87
C GLY A 183 4.90 15.45 -1.42
N ARG A 184 4.60 16.46 -2.26
CA ARG A 184 3.56 17.46 -1.97
C ARG A 184 2.21 17.01 -2.51
N LEU A 185 1.11 17.35 -1.83
CA LEU A 185 -0.24 17.06 -2.32
C LEU A 185 -0.50 17.62 -3.74
N SER A 186 0.17 18.71 -4.11
CA SER A 186 0.10 19.30 -5.45
C SER A 186 0.72 18.44 -6.55
N SER A 187 1.57 17.45 -6.22
CA SER A 187 2.13 16.50 -7.20
C SER A 187 1.10 15.48 -7.70
N ALA A 188 -0.04 15.38 -7.02
CA ALA A 188 -1.10 14.43 -7.34
C ALA A 188 -2.47 15.13 -7.46
N PRO A 189 -2.63 16.07 -8.42
CA PRO A 189 -3.86 16.87 -8.56
C PRO A 189 -5.09 16.04 -8.93
N TRP A 190 -4.88 14.89 -9.58
CA TRP A 190 -5.90 13.93 -9.99
C TRP A 190 -6.56 13.19 -8.82
N ILE A 191 -6.00 13.26 -7.60
CA ILE A 191 -6.60 12.61 -6.43
C ILE A 191 -7.99 13.21 -6.15
N THR A 192 -9.01 12.36 -6.17
CA THR A 192 -10.39 12.77 -5.93
C THR A 192 -10.59 13.41 -4.56
N THR A 193 -11.56 14.34 -4.47
CA THR A 193 -11.94 14.98 -3.20
C THR A 193 -12.34 13.96 -2.14
N ALA A 194 -13.02 12.87 -2.55
CA ALA A 194 -13.42 11.79 -1.66
C ALA A 194 -12.19 11.08 -1.04
N PHE A 195 -11.18 10.76 -1.84
CA PHE A 195 -9.97 10.11 -1.35
C PHE A 195 -9.17 11.04 -0.43
N ARG A 196 -9.04 12.33 -0.80
CA ARG A 196 -8.44 13.37 0.06
C ARG A 196 -9.16 13.51 1.40
N ARG A 197 -10.50 13.52 1.41
CA ARG A 197 -11.30 13.61 2.64
C ARG A 197 -11.09 12.39 3.54
N ARG A 198 -11.07 11.19 2.95
CA ARG A 198 -10.82 9.94 3.67
C ARG A 198 -9.43 9.95 4.31
N ALA A 199 -8.40 10.39 3.58
CA ALA A 199 -7.05 10.54 4.10
C ALA A 199 -6.97 11.57 5.23
N ARG A 200 -7.51 12.79 5.03
CA ARG A 200 -7.54 13.85 6.05
C ARG A 200 -8.12 13.39 7.38
N LEU A 201 -9.23 12.64 7.33
CA LEU A 201 -9.83 12.08 8.54
C LEU A 201 -8.87 11.16 9.30
N GLN A 202 -8.06 10.36 8.58
CA GLN A 202 -7.07 9.50 9.24
C GLN A 202 -5.84 10.28 9.70
N ILE A 203 -5.40 11.31 8.95
CA ILE A 203 -4.33 12.20 9.38
C ILE A 203 -4.70 12.85 10.71
N SER A 204 -5.93 13.38 10.87
CA SER A 204 -6.38 13.98 12.13
C SER A 204 -6.28 13.03 13.33
N ARG A 205 -6.52 11.72 13.12
CA ARG A 205 -6.35 10.71 14.18
C ARG A 205 -4.88 10.36 14.39
N PHE A 206 -4.11 10.28 13.31
CA PHE A 206 -2.69 9.98 13.39
C PHE A 206 -1.93 11.06 14.16
N VAL A 207 -2.23 12.34 13.93
CA VAL A 207 -1.60 13.46 14.65
C VAL A 207 -2.03 13.57 16.11
N GLN A 208 -3.16 12.98 16.52
CA GLN A 208 -3.51 12.86 17.94
C GLN A 208 -2.56 11.90 18.66
N LYS A 209 -2.14 10.83 17.98
CA LYS A 209 -1.17 9.86 18.51
C LYS A 209 0.28 10.34 18.34
N TYR A 210 0.58 11.03 17.23
CA TYR A 210 1.91 11.52 16.87
C TYR A 210 1.87 13.05 16.64
N PRO A 211 1.73 13.86 17.70
CA PRO A 211 1.57 15.32 17.57
C PRO A 211 2.77 15.99 16.88
N ASP A 212 3.98 15.47 17.05
CA ASP A 212 5.18 16.00 16.41
C ASP A 212 5.17 15.86 14.88
N SER A 213 4.31 14.99 14.33
CA SER A 213 4.14 14.86 12.87
C SER A 213 3.36 16.01 12.23
N ILE A 214 2.67 16.87 13.01
CA ILE A 214 1.82 17.97 12.50
C ILE A 214 2.59 18.89 11.55
N ALA A 215 3.82 19.28 11.92
CA ALA A 215 4.65 20.15 11.09
C ALA A 215 4.94 19.52 9.72
N LYS A 216 5.20 18.21 9.69
CA LYS A 216 5.49 17.44 8.48
C LYS A 216 4.30 17.38 7.52
N TRP A 217 3.12 17.10 8.07
CA TRP A 217 1.87 17.15 7.30
C TRP A 217 1.58 18.54 6.71
N ARG A 218 1.95 19.62 7.42
CA ARG A 218 1.82 20.99 6.89
C ARG A 218 2.72 21.24 5.69
N VAL A 219 3.98 20.79 5.77
CA VAL A 219 4.95 20.93 4.66
C VAL A 219 4.45 20.28 3.38
N ILE A 220 3.82 19.10 3.47
CA ILE A 220 3.32 18.38 2.29
C ILE A 220 1.92 18.85 1.83
N GLY A 221 1.35 19.88 2.46
CA GLY A 221 0.14 20.57 1.98
C GLY A 221 -1.16 20.34 2.78
N PHE A 222 -1.09 19.77 3.99
CA PHE A 222 -2.27 19.64 4.86
C PHE A 222 -2.37 20.77 5.88
N ARG A 223 -3.59 21.24 6.15
CA ARG A 223 -3.85 22.26 7.17
C ARG A 223 -4.71 21.65 8.26
N PHE A 224 -4.38 21.96 9.51
CA PHE A 224 -5.13 21.58 10.70
C PHE A 224 -5.63 22.86 11.36
N SER A 225 -6.94 22.94 11.58
CA SER A 225 -7.50 24.01 12.42
C SER A 225 -7.01 23.81 13.86
N ARG A 226 -6.56 24.89 14.52
CA ARG A 226 -6.19 24.87 15.95
C ARG A 226 -7.36 24.48 16.87
N ARG A 227 -8.60 24.43 16.37
CA ARG A 227 -9.79 24.02 17.12
C ARG A 227 -10.19 22.59 16.76
N ARG A 228 -10.35 21.75 17.80
CA ARG A 228 -10.65 20.31 17.83
C ARG A 228 -9.44 19.36 17.88
N VAL A 229 -8.62 19.53 18.90
CA VAL A 229 -8.32 18.37 19.76
C VAL A 229 -9.47 18.28 20.76
N CYS A 230 -10.64 17.82 20.30
CA CYS A 230 -11.78 17.55 21.18
C CYS A 230 -12.43 16.24 20.73
N TYR A 231 -12.74 15.46 21.75
CA TYR A 231 -13.43 14.17 21.81
C TYR A 231 -14.51 13.93 20.75
N GLU A 232 -14.73 12.64 20.52
CA GLU A 232 -15.89 12.05 19.85
C GLU A 232 -17.16 12.88 19.99
N SER A 233 -17.76 13.24 18.86
CA SER A 233 -19.19 13.51 18.79
C SER A 233 -19.76 12.46 17.84
N ILE A 234 -20.20 11.35 18.43
CA ILE A 234 -21.27 10.54 17.87
C ILE A 234 -22.48 11.47 17.90
N MET A 235 -22.93 11.94 16.74
CA MET A 235 -24.27 12.52 16.62
C MET A 235 -25.23 11.33 16.43
N PRO A 236 -26.26 11.16 17.27
CA PRO A 236 -27.35 10.25 16.96
C PRO A 236 -28.07 10.76 15.72
N GLU A 237 -28.38 9.86 14.80
CA GLU A 237 -29.37 10.11 13.75
C GLU A 237 -30.70 10.42 14.44
N VAL A 238 -31.11 11.68 14.39
CA VAL A 238 -32.49 12.08 14.62
C VAL A 238 -33.26 11.65 13.38
N TYR A 239 -33.97 10.52 13.46
CA TYR A 239 -35.10 10.28 12.57
C TYR A 239 -36.33 10.91 13.23
N GLY A 240 -36.78 12.00 12.63
CA GLY A 240 -38.17 12.44 12.72
C GLY A 240 -38.81 12.16 11.36
N GLU A 241 -39.73 11.20 11.31
CA GLU A 241 -41.17 11.35 11.06
C GLU A 241 -41.85 10.01 11.35
#